data_AF-A0A2V7KEL0-F1
#
_entry.id   AF-A0A2V7KEL0-F1
#
_cell.length_a   1.000
_cell.length_b   1.000
_cell.length_c   1.000
_cell.angle_alpha   90.00
_cell.angle_beta   90.00
_cell.angle_gamma   90.00
#
_symmetry.space_group_name_H-M   'P 1'
#
loop_
_entity.id
_entity.type
_entity.pdbx_description
1 polymer ?
#
loop_
_entity_poly.entity_id
_entity_poly.type
_entity_poly.pdbx_seq_one_letter_code
_entity_poly.pdbx_strand_id
1 'polypeptide(L)'
;MDELDRLFGLLVAALARETRVAVPFPAADVYERLVPYRSNRSRLNVATHQDYEMAVLRLLAGERNYVQLEPENVREAMQREIATINPDPAYFRSFPEAQVMVNGRAAERALLADRAYAPPAPPGAPEQEDEDLVDTTGENPVPMPFVPPTAFRAPSPKPKDPLVPDQCEYCGGVLPAKREARFCPHCGQPREGDL
;
A
#
# COMPACT_ATOMS: atom_id res chain seq x y z
N MET A 1 -14.49 -3.98 -4.37
CA MET A 1 -13.47 -2.92 -4.46
C MET A 1 -13.41 -2.45 -5.89
N ASP A 2 -13.83 -1.21 -6.10
CA ASP A 2 -13.71 -0.49 -7.36
C ASP A 2 -12.25 -0.09 -7.64
N GLU A 3 -11.99 0.44 -8.83
CA GLU A 3 -10.66 0.94 -9.22
C GLU A 3 -10.20 2.09 -8.30
N LEU A 4 -11.11 2.97 -7.90
CA LEU A 4 -10.88 4.06 -6.96
C LEU A 4 -10.43 3.54 -5.57
N ASP A 5 -11.05 2.46 -5.08
CA ASP A 5 -10.68 1.86 -3.78
C ASP A 5 -9.24 1.32 -3.81
N ARG A 6 -8.85 0.72 -4.94
CA ARG A 6 -7.50 0.16 -5.16
C ARG A 6 -6.46 1.27 -5.31
N LEU A 7 -6.80 2.32 -6.05
CA LEU A 7 -5.96 3.53 -6.20
C LEU A 7 -5.69 4.17 -4.83
N PHE A 8 -6.74 4.35 -4.03
CA PHE A 8 -6.62 4.89 -2.68
C PHE A 8 -5.81 3.97 -1.74
N GLY A 9 -6.05 2.65 -1.77
CA GLY A 9 -5.28 1.69 -0.99
C GLY A 9 -3.79 1.70 -1.32
N LEU A 10 -3.43 1.78 -2.61
CA LEU A 10 -2.03 1.91 -3.06
C LEU A 10 -1.40 3.24 -2.63
N LEU A 11 -2.13 4.35 -2.75
CA LEU A 11 -1.68 5.67 -2.31
C LEU A 11 -1.41 5.70 -0.80
N VAL A 12 -2.32 5.17 0.01
CA VAL A 12 -2.15 5.07 1.46
C VAL A 12 -0.99 4.14 1.82
N ALA A 13 -0.83 3.01 1.13
CA ALA A 13 0.30 2.11 1.34
C ALA A 13 1.66 2.75 0.98
N ALA A 14 1.70 3.63 -0.03
CA ALA A 14 2.88 4.42 -0.37
C ALA A 14 3.18 5.47 0.71
N LEU A 15 2.18 6.26 1.12
CA LEU A 15 2.33 7.28 2.16
C LEU A 15 2.68 6.71 3.54
N ALA A 16 2.21 5.50 3.86
CA ALA A 16 2.56 4.77 5.08
C ALA A 16 4.04 4.37 5.11
N ARG A 17 4.60 3.94 3.97
CA ARG A 17 6.04 3.66 3.82
C ARG A 17 6.90 4.93 3.99
N GLU A 18 6.40 6.07 3.53
CA GLU A 18 7.07 7.36 3.69
C GLU A 18 6.77 8.05 5.04
N THR A 19 5.98 7.44 5.93
CA THR A 19 5.51 8.02 7.22
C THR A 19 4.80 9.38 7.11
N ARG A 20 4.22 9.70 5.93
CA ARG A 20 3.66 11.03 5.58
C ARG A 20 2.14 11.07 5.43
N VAL A 21 1.42 10.08 5.96
CA VAL A 21 -0.04 9.89 5.77
C VAL A 21 -0.91 11.11 6.10
N ALA A 22 -0.50 11.95 7.07
CA ALA A 22 -1.24 13.13 7.51
C ALA A 22 -0.66 14.48 7.02
N VAL A 23 0.38 14.47 6.17
CA VAL A 23 1.05 15.68 5.68
C VAL A 23 0.44 16.07 4.33
N PRO A 24 0.06 17.34 4.09
CA PRO A 24 -0.34 17.80 2.75
C PRO A 24 0.81 17.62 1.75
N PHE A 25 0.49 17.16 0.54
CA PHE A 25 1.46 16.98 -0.55
C PHE A 25 0.87 17.44 -1.89
N PRO A 26 1.67 17.84 -2.89
CA PRO A 26 1.16 18.34 -4.17
C PRO A 26 0.46 17.23 -4.97
N ALA A 27 -0.58 17.59 -5.74
CA ALA A 27 -1.31 16.66 -6.60
C ALA A 27 -0.41 15.95 -7.63
N ALA A 28 0.69 16.59 -8.04
CA ALA A 28 1.74 15.98 -8.86
C ALA A 28 2.30 14.67 -8.27
N ASP A 29 2.55 14.64 -6.94
CA ASP A 29 3.14 13.47 -6.27
C ASP A 29 2.28 12.21 -6.43
N VAL A 30 0.95 12.34 -6.61
CA VAL A 30 0.02 11.21 -6.80
C VAL A 30 0.41 10.36 -8.01
N TYR A 31 0.64 11.00 -9.17
CA TYR A 31 0.86 10.31 -10.44
C TYR A 31 2.34 10.19 -10.80
N GLU A 32 3.23 11.04 -10.26
CA GLU A 32 4.67 11.00 -10.53
C GLU A 32 5.44 10.08 -9.57
N ARG A 33 5.14 10.11 -8.26
CA ARG A 33 5.90 9.36 -7.24
C ARG A 33 5.11 8.24 -6.56
N LEU A 34 3.91 8.53 -6.08
CA LEU A 34 3.17 7.64 -5.17
C LEU A 34 2.52 6.46 -5.90
N VAL A 35 1.75 6.72 -6.96
CA VAL A 35 1.05 5.67 -7.74
C VAL A 35 1.24 5.85 -9.26
N PRO A 36 2.47 5.70 -9.80
CA PRO A 36 2.70 5.76 -11.24
C PRO A 36 1.95 4.65 -11.97
N TYR A 37 1.31 4.99 -13.09
CA TYR A 37 0.50 4.06 -13.89
C TYR A 37 1.27 2.79 -14.30
N ARG A 38 2.50 2.93 -14.83
CA ARG A 38 3.27 1.79 -15.36
C ARG A 38 3.56 0.74 -14.27
N SER A 39 3.98 1.19 -13.09
CA SER A 39 4.36 0.29 -11.98
C SER A 39 3.14 -0.35 -11.30
N ASN A 40 1.99 0.32 -11.31
CA ASN A 40 0.81 -0.10 -10.57
C ASN A 40 -0.33 -0.67 -11.42
N ARG A 41 -0.24 -0.67 -12.76
CA ARG A 41 -1.29 -1.15 -13.69
C ARG A 41 -1.87 -2.52 -13.29
N SER A 42 -1.01 -3.48 -12.92
CA SER A 42 -1.42 -4.83 -12.52
C SER A 42 -2.20 -4.87 -11.20
N ARG A 43 -1.89 -3.98 -10.24
CA ARG A 43 -2.54 -3.88 -8.93
C ARG A 43 -3.84 -3.07 -8.99
N LEU A 44 -3.82 -1.99 -9.77
CA LEU A 44 -4.99 -1.16 -10.07
C LEU A 44 -6.05 -1.95 -10.86
N ASN A 45 -5.63 -2.90 -11.71
CA ASN A 45 -6.50 -3.69 -12.60
C ASN A 45 -7.29 -2.80 -13.59
N VAL A 46 -6.61 -1.78 -14.10
CA VAL A 46 -7.19 -0.75 -14.98
C VAL A 46 -6.83 -1.07 -16.43
N ALA A 47 -7.81 -1.01 -17.33
CA ALA A 47 -7.68 -1.49 -18.71
C ALA A 47 -6.85 -0.55 -19.59
N THR A 48 -7.14 0.75 -19.54
CA THR A 48 -6.48 1.80 -20.34
C THR A 48 -5.75 2.83 -19.48
N HIS A 49 -5.05 3.78 -20.12
CA HIS A 49 -4.47 4.91 -19.40
C HIS A 49 -5.53 5.94 -18.98
N GLN A 50 -6.55 6.14 -19.81
CA GLN A 50 -7.63 7.10 -19.57
C GLN A 50 -8.48 6.70 -18.36
N ASP A 51 -8.73 5.40 -18.18
CA ASP A 51 -9.44 4.89 -16.98
C ASP A 51 -8.67 5.22 -15.69
N TYR A 52 -7.34 5.15 -15.71
CA TYR A 52 -6.49 5.53 -14.57
C TYR A 52 -6.54 7.04 -14.32
N GLU A 53 -6.48 7.84 -15.38
CA GLU A 53 -6.60 9.30 -15.29
C GLU A 53 -7.99 9.71 -14.76
N MET A 54 -9.07 9.04 -15.20
CA MET A 54 -10.41 9.20 -14.62
C MET A 54 -10.46 8.80 -13.14
N ALA A 55 -9.80 7.71 -12.74
CA ALA A 55 -9.75 7.30 -11.33
C ALA A 55 -8.99 8.33 -10.47
N VAL A 56 -7.90 8.92 -10.99
CA VAL A 56 -7.17 10.02 -10.33
C VAL A 56 -8.02 11.29 -10.26
N LEU A 57 -8.67 11.69 -11.35
CA LEU A 57 -9.57 12.86 -11.39
C LEU A 57 -10.69 12.71 -10.35
N ARG A 58 -11.32 11.53 -10.27
CA ARG A 58 -12.36 11.20 -9.29
C ARG A 58 -11.85 11.21 -7.86
N LEU A 59 -10.63 10.73 -7.61
CA LEU A 59 -9.99 10.80 -6.30
C LEU A 59 -9.74 12.25 -5.86
N LEU A 60 -9.18 13.09 -6.75
CA LEU A 60 -8.84 14.49 -6.46
C LEU A 60 -10.07 15.39 -6.34
N ALA A 61 -11.16 15.07 -7.05
CA ALA A 61 -12.47 15.68 -6.84
C ALA A 61 -13.10 15.35 -5.46
N GLY A 62 -12.48 14.46 -4.67
CA GLY A 62 -12.90 14.11 -3.32
C GLY A 62 -13.98 13.02 -3.26
N GLU A 63 -14.13 12.20 -4.30
CA GLU A 63 -15.15 11.14 -4.30
C GLU A 63 -14.96 10.19 -3.10
N ARG A 64 -16.07 9.80 -2.48
CA ARG A 64 -16.15 8.98 -1.24
C ARG A 64 -15.43 9.59 -0.02
N ASN A 65 -15.04 10.88 -0.05
CA ASN A 65 -14.34 11.58 1.03
C ASN A 65 -12.98 10.95 1.43
N TYR A 66 -12.32 10.26 0.49
CA TYR A 66 -10.98 9.70 0.69
C TYR A 66 -9.90 10.76 0.86
N VAL A 67 -10.04 11.82 0.08
CA VAL A 67 -9.05 12.87 -0.12
C VAL A 67 -9.77 14.22 -0.13
N GLN A 68 -9.12 15.23 0.42
CA GLN A 68 -9.52 16.63 0.34
C GLN A 68 -8.43 17.38 -0.44
N LEU A 69 -8.84 18.16 -1.44
CA LEU A 69 -7.94 18.98 -2.24
C LEU A 69 -8.14 20.45 -1.87
N GLU A 70 -7.06 21.13 -1.49
CA GLU A 70 -6.98 22.58 -1.42
C GLU A 70 -6.19 23.13 -2.63
N PRO A 71 -6.60 24.26 -3.21
CA PRO A 71 -7.73 25.09 -2.81
C PRO A 71 -9.08 24.57 -3.33
N GLU A 72 -10.16 24.87 -2.59
CA GLU A 72 -11.53 24.38 -2.83
C GLU A 72 -12.04 24.64 -4.26
N ASN A 73 -11.71 25.79 -4.84
CA ASN A 73 -12.12 26.16 -6.20
C ASN A 73 -11.59 25.18 -7.27
N VAL A 74 -10.41 24.58 -7.05
CA VAL A 74 -9.86 23.54 -7.94
C VAL A 74 -10.62 22.23 -7.75
N ARG A 75 -11.01 21.89 -6.52
CA ARG A 75 -11.86 20.72 -6.23
C ARG A 75 -13.23 20.85 -6.91
N GLU A 76 -13.89 22.00 -6.79
CA GLU A 76 -15.14 22.29 -7.51
C GLU A 76 -14.97 22.20 -9.03
N ALA A 77 -13.86 22.69 -9.58
CA ALA A 77 -13.58 22.60 -11.02
C ALA A 77 -13.47 21.14 -11.48
N MET A 78 -12.74 20.28 -10.75
CA MET A 78 -12.66 18.85 -11.04
C MET A 78 -14.02 18.13 -10.90
N GLN A 79 -14.83 18.50 -9.91
CA GLN A 79 -16.19 17.95 -9.74
C GLN A 79 -17.12 18.33 -10.90
N ARG A 80 -17.04 19.57 -11.38
CA ARG A 80 -17.78 20.03 -12.57
C ARG A 80 -17.33 19.30 -13.83
N GLU A 81 -16.02 19.07 -13.98
CA GLU A 81 -15.48 18.34 -15.13
C GLU A 81 -16.00 16.90 -15.20
N ILE A 82 -16.05 16.18 -14.07
CA ILE A 82 -16.62 14.82 -13.98
C ILE A 82 -18.12 14.79 -14.33
N ALA A 83 -18.85 15.88 -14.11
CA ALA A 83 -20.27 16.00 -14.45
C ALA A 83 -20.52 16.35 -15.95
N THR A 84 -19.48 16.68 -16.71
CA THR A 84 -19.57 16.95 -18.15
C THR A 84 -19.82 15.65 -18.94
N ILE A 85 -20.56 15.74 -20.05
CA ILE A 85 -20.88 14.59 -20.92
C ILE A 85 -19.61 13.96 -21.53
N ASN A 86 -18.59 14.76 -21.78
CA ASN A 86 -17.28 14.36 -22.26
C ASN A 86 -16.21 14.97 -21.34
N PRO A 87 -15.92 14.34 -20.18
CA PRO A 87 -14.93 14.82 -19.24
C PRO A 87 -13.52 14.67 -19.80
N ASP A 88 -12.64 15.65 -19.60
CA ASP A 88 -11.20 15.48 -19.84
C ASP A 88 -10.55 14.73 -18.65
N PRO A 89 -10.14 13.46 -18.82
CA PRO A 89 -9.51 12.70 -17.74
C PRO A 89 -8.19 13.32 -17.28
N ALA A 90 -7.50 14.07 -18.13
CA ALA A 90 -6.20 14.69 -17.85
C ALA A 90 -6.32 16.07 -17.18
N TYR A 91 -7.53 16.59 -16.97
CA TYR A 91 -7.77 17.96 -16.47
C TYR A 91 -6.99 18.31 -15.19
N PHE A 92 -6.81 17.33 -14.29
CA PHE A 92 -6.07 17.50 -13.04
C PHE A 92 -4.62 17.95 -13.22
N ARG A 93 -3.99 17.67 -14.37
CA ARG A 93 -2.62 18.09 -14.70
C ARG A 93 -2.48 19.61 -14.83
N SER A 94 -3.58 20.34 -14.94
CA SER A 94 -3.62 21.81 -14.93
C SER A 94 -3.27 22.40 -13.56
N PHE A 95 -3.35 21.60 -12.49
CA PHE A 95 -3.19 22.06 -11.09
C PHE A 95 -2.20 21.17 -10.30
N PRO A 96 -0.93 21.05 -10.73
CA PRO A 96 0.04 20.13 -10.11
C PRO A 96 0.40 20.51 -8.67
N GLU A 97 0.38 21.80 -8.32
CA GLU A 97 0.75 22.33 -7.01
C GLU A 97 -0.38 22.28 -5.97
N ALA A 98 -1.60 21.90 -6.37
CA ALA A 98 -2.75 21.80 -5.47
C ALA A 98 -2.43 20.83 -4.32
N GLN A 99 -2.74 21.22 -3.09
CA GLN A 99 -2.41 20.46 -1.89
C GLN A 99 -3.44 19.38 -1.64
N VAL A 100 -2.97 18.16 -1.43
CA VAL A 100 -3.77 16.96 -1.26
C VAL A 100 -3.63 16.47 0.17
N MET A 101 -4.75 16.43 0.89
CA MET A 101 -4.85 15.94 2.26
C MET A 101 -5.63 14.63 2.29
N VAL A 102 -5.02 13.58 2.84
CA VAL A 102 -5.66 12.26 2.96
C VAL A 102 -6.48 12.20 4.25
N ASN A 103 -7.70 11.67 4.16
CA ASN A 103 -8.54 11.45 5.33
C ASN A 103 -8.00 10.27 6.16
N GLY A 104 -7.42 10.56 7.34
CA GLY A 104 -6.80 9.56 8.20
C GLY A 104 -7.71 8.38 8.57
N ARG A 105 -9.01 8.62 8.81
CA ARG A 105 -9.99 7.55 9.07
C ARG A 105 -10.25 6.66 7.86
N ALA A 106 -10.15 7.21 6.65
CA ALA A 106 -10.26 6.41 5.44
C ALA A 106 -8.97 5.61 5.20
N ALA A 107 -7.81 6.23 5.43
CA ALA A 107 -6.50 5.58 5.30
C ALA A 107 -6.34 4.38 6.25
N GLU A 108 -6.73 4.54 7.52
CA GLU A 108 -6.74 3.45 8.51
C GLU A 108 -7.61 2.27 8.04
N ARG A 109 -8.82 2.55 7.54
CA ARG A 109 -9.71 1.52 6.97
C ARG A 109 -9.12 0.82 5.75
N ALA A 110 -8.40 1.54 4.88
CA ALA A 110 -7.75 0.95 3.71
C ALA A 110 -6.60 0.01 4.12
N LEU A 111 -5.76 0.43 5.08
CA LEU A 111 -4.69 -0.39 5.64
C LEU A 111 -5.23 -1.63 6.38
N LEU A 112 -6.35 -1.48 7.10
CA LEU A 112 -7.00 -2.60 7.79
C LEU A 112 -7.65 -3.56 6.80
N ALA A 113 -8.24 -3.07 5.70
CA ALA A 113 -8.85 -3.92 4.67
C ALA A 113 -7.82 -4.78 3.94
N ASP A 114 -6.60 -4.26 3.68
CA ASP A 114 -5.49 -5.03 3.12
C ASP A 114 -5.02 -6.14 4.09
N ARG A 115 -4.94 -5.83 5.39
CA ARG A 115 -4.61 -6.83 6.44
C ARG A 115 -5.72 -7.85 6.69
N ALA A 116 -6.99 -7.46 6.52
CA ALA A 116 -8.14 -8.35 6.70
C ALA A 116 -8.27 -9.42 5.61
N TYR A 117 -7.52 -9.30 4.51
CA TYR A 117 -7.39 -10.36 3.50
C TYR A 117 -6.27 -11.37 3.80
N ALA A 118 -5.49 -11.16 4.87
CA ALA A 118 -4.60 -12.22 5.37
C ALA A 118 -5.47 -13.36 5.92
N PRO A 119 -5.28 -14.62 5.47
CA PRO A 119 -5.97 -15.75 6.09
C PRO A 119 -5.60 -15.83 7.58
N PRO A 120 -6.53 -16.20 8.47
CA PRO A 120 -6.23 -16.32 9.89
C PRO A 120 -5.03 -17.25 10.07
N ALA A 121 -4.07 -16.83 10.90
CA ALA A 121 -2.93 -17.66 11.21
C ALA A 121 -3.43 -19.02 11.75
N PRO A 122 -2.85 -20.15 11.32
CA PRO A 122 -3.32 -21.46 11.76
C PRO A 122 -3.23 -21.55 13.29
N PRO A 123 -4.28 -22.04 13.98
CA PRO A 123 -4.29 -22.12 15.43
C PRO A 123 -3.18 -23.07 15.89
N GLY A 124 -2.18 -22.53 16.60
CA GLY A 124 -0.97 -23.28 16.99
C GLY A 124 0.34 -22.50 17.00
N ALA A 125 0.37 -21.22 16.61
CA ALA A 125 1.47 -20.34 17.00
C ALA A 125 1.30 -19.99 18.50
N PRO A 126 2.29 -20.28 19.38
CA PRO A 126 2.14 -20.01 20.80
C PRO A 126 2.22 -18.50 21.04
N GLU A 127 1.13 -17.95 21.57
CA GLU A 127 1.10 -16.60 22.11
C GLU A 127 1.97 -16.58 23.38
N GLN A 128 2.97 -15.68 23.41
CA GLN A 128 3.77 -15.43 24.60
C GLN A 128 2.99 -14.42 25.45
N GLU A 129 2.15 -14.95 26.33
CA GLU A 129 1.40 -14.17 27.32
C GLU A 129 2.15 -14.25 28.66
N ASP A 130 2.94 -13.21 28.93
CA ASP A 130 3.56 -12.94 30.21
C ASP A 130 2.49 -12.54 31.25
N GLU A 131 1.92 -13.51 31.98
CA GLU A 131 1.03 -13.24 33.13
C GLU A 131 1.50 -13.93 34.42
N ASP A 132 2.29 -13.20 35.20
CA ASP A 132 2.50 -13.45 36.64
C ASP A 132 1.33 -12.88 37.47
N LEU A 133 0.99 -13.60 38.56
CA LEU A 133 0.33 -13.17 39.82
C LEU A 133 -1.11 -13.69 40.16
N VAL A 134 -1.11 -14.77 40.96
CA VAL A 134 -1.98 -15.12 42.13
C VAL A 134 -3.51 -15.26 41.94
N ASP A 135 -4.20 -16.28 42.49
CA ASP A 135 -4.24 -16.63 43.92
C ASP A 135 -4.72 -18.08 44.25
N THR A 136 -4.80 -18.40 45.55
CA THR A 136 -4.85 -19.72 46.21
C THR A 136 -5.86 -20.80 45.77
N THR A 137 -5.41 -22.07 45.82
CA THR A 137 -5.90 -23.11 46.76
C THR A 137 -4.83 -24.22 46.83
N GLY A 138 -4.51 -24.72 48.03
CA GLY A 138 -3.30 -25.54 48.23
C GLY A 138 -3.53 -27.05 48.22
N GLU A 139 -2.60 -27.79 47.60
CA GLU A 139 -2.05 -29.06 48.08
C GLU A 139 -0.64 -29.27 47.46
N ASN A 140 0.29 -29.96 48.14
CA ASN A 140 1.71 -30.11 47.74
C ASN A 140 2.16 -31.57 47.95
N PRO A 141 2.61 -32.32 46.91
CA PRO A 141 4.04 -32.46 46.54
C PRO A 141 4.26 -32.57 44.99
N VAL A 142 5.43 -32.79 44.36
CA VAL A 142 6.82 -33.20 44.71
C VAL A 142 7.80 -32.40 43.80
N PRO A 143 9.03 -31.99 44.21
CA PRO A 143 9.95 -31.25 43.34
C PRO A 143 10.63 -32.11 42.25
N MET A 144 10.72 -31.57 41.03
CA MET A 144 11.52 -32.10 39.91
C MET A 144 12.51 -31.03 39.41
N PRO A 145 13.67 -31.42 38.85
CA PRO A 145 14.85 -30.56 38.80
C PRO A 145 14.84 -29.47 37.71
N PHE A 146 15.44 -28.35 38.08
CA PHE A 146 15.64 -27.12 37.30
C PHE A 146 16.47 -27.38 36.03
N VAL A 147 15.94 -26.98 34.86
CA VAL A 147 16.69 -26.89 33.60
C VAL A 147 16.83 -25.41 33.25
N PRO A 148 18.04 -24.86 33.01
CA PRO A 148 18.22 -23.43 32.79
C PRO A 148 17.62 -22.99 31.44
N PRO A 149 17.01 -21.79 31.36
CA PRO A 149 16.51 -21.26 30.10
C PRO A 149 17.67 -20.93 29.16
N THR A 150 17.70 -21.54 27.98
CA THR A 150 18.59 -21.13 26.90
C THR A 150 18.22 -19.74 26.41
N ALA A 151 19.22 -18.86 26.25
CA ALA A 151 19.04 -17.44 25.99
C ALA A 151 18.07 -17.11 24.83
N PHE A 152 17.31 -16.03 25.00
CA PHE A 152 16.48 -15.42 23.97
C PHE A 152 17.24 -15.24 22.65
N ARG A 153 16.79 -15.94 21.62
CA ARG A 153 17.32 -15.80 20.26
C ARG A 153 16.49 -14.74 19.56
N ALA A 154 17.08 -13.58 19.29
CA ALA A 154 16.43 -12.49 18.57
C ALA A 154 15.78 -13.02 17.26
N PRO A 155 14.58 -12.54 16.88
CA PRO A 155 13.94 -12.97 15.65
C PRO A 155 14.84 -12.62 14.48
N SER A 156 15.40 -13.66 13.84
CA SER A 156 16.17 -13.49 12.62
C SER A 156 15.25 -12.89 11.55
N PRO A 157 15.70 -11.91 10.75
CA PRO A 157 14.91 -11.43 9.64
C PRO A 157 14.56 -12.62 8.76
N LYS A 158 13.27 -12.78 8.42
CA LYS A 158 12.84 -13.82 7.49
C LYS A 158 13.74 -13.74 6.26
N PRO A 159 14.42 -14.83 5.85
CA PRO A 159 15.17 -14.79 4.62
C PRO A 159 14.21 -14.37 3.51
N LYS A 160 14.61 -13.40 2.69
CA LYS A 160 13.92 -13.11 1.45
C LYS A 160 13.84 -14.45 0.72
N ASP A 161 12.64 -14.94 0.41
CA ASP A 161 12.51 -16.06 -0.51
C ASP A 161 13.37 -15.73 -1.73
N PRO A 162 14.25 -16.67 -2.18
CA PRO A 162 15.17 -16.37 -3.26
C PRO A 162 14.32 -15.96 -4.45
N LEU A 163 14.48 -14.70 -4.88
CA LEU A 163 13.73 -14.15 -5.99
C LEU A 163 13.83 -15.13 -7.14
N VAL A 164 12.68 -15.61 -7.62
CA VAL A 164 12.64 -16.36 -8.87
C VAL A 164 13.35 -15.46 -9.90
N PRO A 165 14.44 -15.91 -10.54
CA PRO A 165 15.34 -15.02 -11.30
C PRO A 165 14.61 -14.25 -12.41
N ASP A 166 13.49 -14.84 -12.85
CA ASP A 166 12.54 -14.35 -13.82
C ASP A 166 11.40 -13.51 -13.22
N GLN A 167 11.59 -12.81 -12.10
CA GLN A 167 10.61 -11.83 -11.59
C GLN A 167 11.23 -10.45 -11.39
N CYS A 168 10.45 -9.42 -11.73
CA CYS A 168 10.82 -8.02 -11.50
C CYS A 168 10.66 -7.64 -10.03
N GLU A 169 11.71 -7.08 -9.46
CA GLU A 169 11.82 -6.72 -8.03
C GLU A 169 10.84 -5.62 -7.61
N TYR A 170 10.39 -4.80 -8.57
CA TYR A 170 9.49 -3.66 -8.34
C TYR A 170 8.01 -4.02 -8.51
N CYS A 171 7.65 -4.80 -9.54
CA CYS A 171 6.24 -5.10 -9.86
C CYS A 171 5.83 -6.58 -9.74
N GLY A 172 6.78 -7.50 -9.50
CA GLY A 172 6.53 -8.95 -9.50
C GLY A 172 6.26 -9.57 -10.88
N GLY A 173 6.28 -8.77 -11.95
CA GLY A 173 6.03 -9.24 -13.32
C GLY A 173 7.11 -10.20 -13.81
N VAL A 174 6.69 -11.23 -14.55
CA VAL A 174 7.57 -12.30 -15.04
C VAL A 174 8.48 -11.77 -16.16
N LEU A 175 9.79 -11.92 -15.99
CA LEU A 175 10.80 -11.52 -16.96
C LEU A 175 11.09 -12.65 -17.97
N PRO A 176 11.54 -12.34 -19.19
CA PRO A 176 11.85 -13.38 -20.18
C PRO A 176 13.11 -14.18 -19.81
N ALA A 177 12.94 -15.41 -19.31
CA ALA A 177 14.02 -16.32 -18.85
C ALA A 177 15.16 -16.62 -19.85
N LYS A 178 15.02 -16.21 -21.13
CA LYS A 178 16.01 -16.43 -22.19
C LYS A 178 16.68 -15.15 -22.71
N ARG A 179 16.45 -13.99 -22.07
CA ARG A 179 17.09 -12.71 -22.42
C ARG A 179 17.28 -11.83 -21.18
N GLU A 180 18.46 -11.26 -21.00
CA GLU A 180 18.66 -10.16 -20.06
C GLU A 180 17.83 -8.95 -20.46
N ALA A 181 16.78 -8.68 -19.69
CA ALA A 181 15.95 -7.50 -19.83
C ALA A 181 16.50 -6.39 -18.93
N ARG A 182 17.20 -5.40 -19.49
CA ARG A 182 17.67 -4.21 -18.75
C ARG A 182 16.52 -3.42 -18.11
N PHE A 183 15.37 -3.38 -18.78
CA PHE A 183 14.13 -2.80 -18.30
C PHE A 183 13.03 -3.85 -18.25
N CYS A 184 12.22 -3.85 -17.20
CA CYS A 184 11.09 -4.77 -17.08
C CYS A 184 9.99 -4.43 -18.11
N PRO A 185 9.48 -5.40 -18.91
CA PRO A 185 8.40 -5.14 -19.86
C PRO A 185 7.05 -4.83 -19.20
N HIS A 186 6.87 -5.15 -17.92
CA HIS A 186 5.61 -4.94 -17.19
C HIS A 186 5.52 -3.53 -16.57
N CYS A 187 6.59 -3.02 -15.94
CA CYS A 187 6.58 -1.70 -15.29
C CYS A 187 7.52 -0.66 -15.92
N GLY A 188 8.45 -1.06 -16.80
CA GLY A 188 9.44 -0.17 -17.40
C GLY A 188 10.64 0.18 -16.49
N GLN A 189 10.67 -0.30 -15.25
CA GLN A 189 11.76 -0.01 -14.31
C GLN A 189 13.06 -0.73 -14.75
N PRO A 190 14.25 -0.10 -14.62
CA PRO A 190 15.53 -0.79 -14.80
C PRO A 190 15.71 -1.91 -13.78
N ARG A 191 16.61 -2.87 -14.04
CA ARG A 191 17.09 -3.79 -12.99
C ARG A 191 18.11 -3.08 -12.10
N GLU A 192 18.07 -3.36 -10.80
CA GLU A 192 18.91 -2.68 -9.81
C GLU A 192 20.37 -3.18 -9.98
N GLY A 193 21.24 -2.35 -10.57
CA GLY A 193 22.63 -2.72 -10.90
C GLY A 193 23.25 -2.06 -12.15
N ASP A 194 22.48 -1.28 -12.93
CA ASP A 194 22.92 -0.68 -14.22
C ASP A 194 22.93 0.88 -14.15
N LEU A 195 23.55 1.43 -13.08
CA LEU A 195 23.78 2.87 -12.84
C LEU A 195 25.28 3.21 -12.93
#